data_AF-A0AAW2R6A6-F1
#
_entry.id   AF-A0AAW2R6A6-F1
#
_cell.length_a   1.000
_cell.length_b   1.000
_cell.length_c   1.000
_cell.angle_alpha   90.00
_cell.angle_beta   90.00
_cell.angle_gamma   90.00
#
_symmetry.space_group_name_H-M   'P 1'
#
loop_
_entity.id
_entity.type
_entity.pdbx_description
1 polymer ?
#
loop_
_entity_poly.entity_id
_entity_poly.type
_entity_poly.pdbx_seq_one_letter_code
_entity_poly.pdbx_strand_id
1 'polypeptide(L)'
;MVVDRSVAEQTHEIINLEHALADVETKLPKKFLVMSIVDKFPKSWENFGMTLKHQKGRLSLNDLMIAISIEEEHRNQTHKMQVEHQPRANLIVGKQRVTRLTRTQKPSIKTKPPK
;
A
#
# COMPACT_ATOMS: atom_id res chain seq x y z
N MET A 1 2.40 8.75 -18.33
CA MET A 1 3.03 9.33 -17.14
C MET A 1 4.48 8.91 -17.10
N VAL A 2 5.32 9.71 -16.45
CA VAL A 2 6.76 9.45 -16.32
C VAL A 2 6.96 8.39 -15.22
N VAL A 3 7.80 7.40 -15.49
CA VAL A 3 7.90 6.13 -14.72
C VAL A 3 8.51 6.31 -13.32
N ASP A 4 9.20 7.42 -13.04
CA ASP A 4 9.87 7.68 -11.76
C ASP A 4 9.36 8.96 -11.05
N ARG A 5 8.16 9.41 -11.41
CA ARG A 5 7.48 10.53 -10.74
C ARG A 5 6.20 10.03 -10.08
N SER A 6 5.77 10.69 -9.00
CA SER A 6 4.49 10.36 -8.36
C SER A 6 3.36 10.41 -9.39
N VAL A 7 2.51 9.40 -9.35
CA VAL A 7 1.31 9.32 -10.20
C VAL A 7 0.26 10.31 -9.68
N ALA A 8 0.17 10.50 -8.36
CA ALA A 8 -0.72 11.49 -7.75
C ALA A 8 -0.33 12.92 -8.14
N GLU A 9 0.94 13.29 -8.03
CA GLU A 9 1.44 14.63 -8.42
C GLU A 9 1.18 14.91 -9.90
N GLN A 10 1.54 13.98 -10.79
CA GLN A 10 1.28 14.12 -12.22
C GLN A 10 -0.22 14.22 -12.54
N THR A 11 -1.08 13.56 -11.77
CA THR A 11 -2.53 13.68 -11.93
C THR A 11 -3.01 15.07 -11.52
N HIS A 12 -2.51 15.62 -10.42
CA HIS A 12 -2.81 17.01 -10.02
C HIS A 12 -2.33 18.02 -11.07
N GLU A 13 -1.14 17.84 -11.66
CA GLU A 13 -0.64 18.67 -12.76
C GLU A 13 -1.62 18.68 -13.94
N ILE A 14 -2.12 17.51 -14.35
CA ILE A 14 -3.08 17.38 -15.46
C ILE A 14 -4.41 18.07 -15.14
N ILE A 15 -4.91 17.96 -13.91
CA ILE A 15 -6.16 18.60 -13.49
C ILE A 15 -6.01 20.12 -13.45
N ASN A 16 -4.87 20.62 -12.98
CA ASN A 16 -4.57 22.06 -13.00
C ASN A 16 -4.53 22.61 -14.43
N LEU A 17 -3.99 21.84 -15.37
CA LEU A 17 -4.04 22.20 -16.80
C LEU A 17 -5.47 22.21 -17.33
N GLU A 18 -6.33 21.27 -16.94
CA GLU A 18 -7.74 21.28 -17.33
C GLU A 18 -8.49 22.48 -16.77
N HIS A 19 -8.23 22.87 -15.52
CA HIS A 19 -8.78 24.09 -14.94
C HIS A 19 -8.32 25.34 -15.70
N ALA A 20 -7.03 25.44 -16.03
CA ALA A 20 -6.51 26.54 -16.83
C ALA A 20 -7.11 26.59 -18.24
N LEU A 21 -7.40 25.44 -18.86
CA LEU A 21 -8.12 25.37 -20.14
C LEU A 21 -9.58 25.83 -20.01
N ALA A 22 -10.24 25.47 -18.91
CA ALA A 22 -11.61 25.88 -18.63
C ALA A 22 -11.74 27.41 -18.48
N ASP A 23 -10.71 28.09 -17.95
CA ASP A 23 -10.62 29.55 -17.87
C ASP A 23 -10.53 30.22 -19.24
N VAL A 24 -10.01 29.52 -20.25
CA VAL A 24 -9.97 29.96 -21.67
C VAL A 24 -11.14 29.36 -22.47
N GLU A 25 -12.28 29.14 -21.80
CA GLU A 25 -13.53 28.61 -22.35
C GLU A 25 -13.43 27.21 -23.01
N THR A 26 -12.32 26.49 -22.81
CA THR A 26 -12.11 25.15 -23.36
C THR A 26 -12.36 24.08 -22.29
N LYS A 27 -13.62 23.66 -22.15
CA LYS A 27 -14.01 22.65 -21.17
C LYS A 27 -13.87 21.24 -21.73
N LEU A 28 -13.11 20.39 -21.03
CA LEU A 28 -13.01 18.99 -21.38
C LEU A 28 -14.15 18.20 -20.71
N PRO A 29 -14.77 17.21 -21.40
CA PRO A 29 -15.71 16.32 -20.75
C PRO A 29 -15.03 15.57 -19.60
N LYS A 30 -15.59 15.60 -18.39
CA LYS A 30 -15.00 14.93 -17.21
C LYS A 30 -14.68 13.45 -17.44
N LYS A 31 -15.53 12.74 -18.19
CA LYS A 31 -15.32 11.33 -18.58
C LYS A 31 -14.06 11.17 -19.44
N PHE A 32 -13.83 12.08 -20.38
CA PHE A 32 -12.63 12.08 -21.22
C PHE A 32 -11.37 12.27 -20.36
N LEU A 33 -11.41 13.20 -19.40
CA LEU A 33 -10.29 13.44 -18.49
C LEU A 33 -9.97 12.20 -17.63
N VAL A 34 -10.98 11.59 -17.02
CA VAL A 34 -10.85 10.36 -16.23
C VAL A 34 -10.22 9.23 -17.06
N MET A 35 -10.77 8.96 -18.25
CA MET A 35 -10.24 7.92 -19.13
C MET A 35 -8.81 8.22 -19.57
N SER A 36 -8.52 9.48 -19.91
CA SER A 36 -7.19 9.92 -20.33
C SER A 36 -6.15 9.72 -19.23
N ILE A 37 -6.47 10.05 -17.98
CA ILE A 37 -5.56 9.83 -16.84
C ILE A 37 -5.28 8.33 -16.66
N VAL A 38 -6.33 7.49 -16.66
CA VAL A 38 -6.20 6.03 -16.50
C VAL A 38 -5.37 5.40 -17.63
N ASP A 39 -5.57 5.83 -18.87
CA ASP A 39 -4.80 5.35 -20.02
C ASP A 39 -3.35 5.85 -20.03
N LYS A 40 -3.04 6.90 -19.27
CA LYS A 40 -1.68 7.44 -19.12
C LYS A 40 -0.91 6.83 -17.95
N PHE A 41 -1.49 5.91 -17.19
CA PHE A 41 -0.78 5.22 -16.11
C PHE A 41 0.46 4.46 -16.62
N PRO A 42 1.53 4.42 -15.82
CA PRO A 42 2.70 3.61 -16.14
C PRO A 42 2.37 2.11 -16.05
N LYS A 43 3.15 1.25 -16.72
CA LYS A 43 2.91 -0.21 -16.74
C LYS A 43 2.83 -0.83 -15.33
N SER A 44 3.58 -0.31 -14.37
CA SER A 44 3.54 -0.78 -12.97
C SER A 44 2.15 -0.61 -12.32
N TRP A 45 1.29 0.25 -12.87
CA TRP A 45 -0.08 0.53 -12.40
C TRP A 45 -1.17 -0.19 -13.22
N GLU A 46 -0.80 -1.09 -14.13
CA GLU A 46 -1.73 -1.73 -15.08
C GLU A 46 -2.93 -2.43 -14.39
N ASN A 47 -2.68 -3.22 -13.34
CA ASN A 47 -3.73 -3.92 -12.60
C ASN A 47 -4.74 -2.95 -11.96
N PHE A 48 -4.24 -1.84 -11.40
CA PHE A 48 -5.08 -0.80 -10.83
C PHE A 48 -5.87 -0.08 -11.93
N GLY A 49 -5.23 0.29 -13.04
CA GLY A 49 -5.89 0.89 -14.20
C GLY A 49 -7.01 0.00 -14.77
N MET A 50 -6.78 -1.30 -14.89
CA MET A 50 -7.80 -2.28 -15.32
C MET A 50 -8.97 -2.35 -14.34
N THR A 51 -8.68 -2.33 -13.04
CA THR A 51 -9.71 -2.28 -11.99
C THR A 51 -10.62 -1.06 -12.18
N LEU A 52 -10.04 0.12 -12.44
CA LEU A 52 -10.79 1.34 -12.69
C LEU A 52 -11.62 1.26 -13.98
N LYS A 53 -11.07 0.70 -15.07
CA LYS A 53 -11.81 0.50 -16.34
C LYS A 53 -13.04 -0.36 -16.15
N HIS A 54 -12.98 -1.36 -15.29
CA HIS A 54 -14.11 -2.25 -14.99
C HIS A 54 -15.23 -1.57 -14.18
N GLN A 55 -14.99 -0.42 -13.55
CA GLN A 55 -16.01 0.30 -12.78
C GLN A 55 -17.06 1.04 -13.66
N LYS A 56 -17.06 0.82 -14.99
CA LYS A 56 -18.12 1.22 -15.96
C LYS A 56 -18.65 2.65 -15.77
N GLY A 57 -17.76 3.62 -15.59
CA GLY A 57 -18.13 5.05 -15.56
C GLY A 57 -18.80 5.52 -14.27
N ARG A 58 -18.72 4.74 -13.18
CA ARG A 58 -19.14 5.18 -11.84
C ARG A 58 -18.13 6.11 -11.18
N LEU A 59 -16.90 6.14 -11.66
CA LEU A 59 -15.81 6.90 -11.06
C LEU A 59 -15.88 8.37 -11.48
N SER A 60 -16.09 9.27 -10.51
CA SER A 60 -15.91 10.70 -10.73
C SER A 60 -14.42 11.07 -10.76
N LEU A 61 -14.10 12.29 -11.21
CA LEU A 61 -12.71 12.79 -11.19
C LEU A 61 -12.14 12.85 -9.75
N ASN A 62 -12.96 13.26 -8.79
CA ASN A 62 -12.55 13.31 -7.38
C ASN A 62 -12.31 11.91 -6.83
N ASP A 63 -13.17 10.95 -7.16
CA ASP A 63 -12.99 9.55 -6.75
C ASP A 63 -11.69 8.98 -7.34
N LEU A 64 -11.37 9.32 -8.59
CA LEU A 64 -10.12 8.93 -9.23
C LEU A 64 -8.90 9.48 -8.48
N MET A 65 -8.90 10.76 -8.12
CA MET A 65 -7.80 11.38 -7.38
C MET A 65 -7.56 10.70 -6.02
N ILE A 66 -8.65 10.45 -5.28
CA ILE A 66 -8.59 9.79 -3.98
C ILE A 66 -8.05 8.36 -4.15
N ALA A 67 -8.59 7.62 -5.13
CA ALA A 67 -8.15 6.25 -5.40
C ALA A 67 -6.67 6.17 -5.78
N ILE A 68 -6.17 7.11 -6.59
CA ILE A 68 -4.75 7.19 -6.95
C ILE A 68 -3.88 7.44 -5.71
N SER A 69 -4.31 8.36 -4.84
CA SER A 69 -3.54 8.71 -3.63
C SER A 69 -3.42 7.50 -2.68
N ILE A 70 -4.53 6.78 -2.46
CA ILE A 70 -4.57 5.58 -1.63
C ILE A 70 -3.69 4.47 -2.22
N GLU A 71 -3.79 4.23 -3.53
CA GLU A 71 -3.00 3.20 -4.21
C GLU A 71 -1.49 3.51 -4.17
N GLU A 72 -1.11 4.78 -4.35
CA GLU A 72 0.29 5.20 -4.26
C GLU A 72 0.85 5.01 -2.84
N GLU A 73 0.07 5.39 -1.83
CA GLU A 73 0.44 5.17 -0.43
C GLU A 73 0.60 3.67 -0.13
N HIS A 74 -0.36 2.85 -0.58
CA HIS A 74 -0.32 1.40 -0.40
C HIS A 74 0.91 0.75 -1.05
N ARG A 75 1.29 1.19 -2.26
CA ARG A 75 2.52 0.75 -2.93
C ARG A 75 3.75 1.15 -2.14
N ASN A 76 3.82 2.39 -1.67
CA ASN A 76 4.93 2.89 -0.87
C ASN A 76 5.07 2.14 0.46
N GLN A 77 3.98 1.78 1.11
CA GLN A 77 3.99 0.95 2.32
C GLN A 77 4.46 -0.48 2.02
N THR A 78 3.97 -1.10 0.94
CA THR A 78 4.39 -2.44 0.53
C THR A 78 5.89 -2.50 0.22
N HIS A 79 6.45 -1.46 -0.41
CA HIS A 79 7.89 -1.34 -0.64
C HIS A 79 8.69 -1.18 0.67
N LYS A 80 8.15 -0.46 1.65
CA LYS A 80 8.79 -0.29 2.98
C LYS A 80 8.67 -1.53 3.87
N MET A 81 7.63 -2.33 3.69
CA MET A 81 7.35 -3.55 4.45
C MET A 81 8.03 -4.81 3.88
N GLN A 82 8.98 -4.68 2.96
CA GLN A 82 9.95 -5.75 2.67
C GLN A 82 10.94 -5.93 3.84
N VAL A 83 10.43 -6.06 5.06
CA VAL A 83 11.13 -6.64 6.19
C VAL A 83 10.87 -8.13 6.08
N GLU A 84 11.94 -8.88 5.82
CA GLU A 84 12.01 -10.34 5.75
C GLU A 84 11.01 -11.04 6.70
N HIS A 85 9.81 -11.34 6.19
CA HIS A 85 8.85 -12.18 6.89
C HIS A 85 9.33 -13.62 6.76
N GLN A 86 10.32 -14.01 7.56
CA GLN A 86 10.60 -15.42 7.77
C GLN A 86 9.35 -16.05 8.39
N PRO A 87 8.73 -17.05 7.74
CA PRO A 87 7.59 -17.74 8.32
C PRO A 87 8.05 -18.50 9.57
N ARG A 88 7.67 -18.01 10.75
CA ARG A 88 7.89 -18.71 12.02
C ARG A 88 6.77 -19.73 12.25
N ALA A 89 7.01 -20.97 11.85
CA ALA A 89 6.17 -22.10 12.22
C ALA A 89 6.63 -22.64 13.60
N ASN A 90 5.74 -22.63 14.60
CA ASN A 90 5.98 -23.34 15.85
C ASN A 90 5.52 -24.80 15.70
N LEU A 91 6.45 -25.73 15.57
CA LEU A 91 6.15 -27.17 15.55
C LEU A 91 5.89 -27.67 16.98
N ILE A 92 4.63 -27.95 17.31
CA ILE A 92 4.28 -28.76 18.49
C ILE A 92 4.41 -30.22 18.10
N VAL A 93 5.48 -30.87 18.56
CA VAL A 93 5.61 -32.34 18.49
C VAL A 93 4.68 -32.94 19.54
N GLY A 94 3.72 -33.74 19.09
CA GLY A 94 2.82 -34.51 19.95
C GLY A 94 3.62 -35.37 20.94
N LYS A 95 3.19 -35.37 22.20
CA LYS A 95 3.82 -36.07 23.34
C LYS A 95 4.12 -37.55 23.02
N GLN A 96 5.36 -37.86 22.68
CA GLN A 96 5.94 -39.16 23.04
C GLN A 96 6.27 -39.11 24.54
N ARG A 97 5.78 -40.08 25.32
CA ARG A 97 6.00 -40.18 26.77
C ARG A 97 7.50 -40.20 27.08
N VAL A 98 8.03 -39.11 27.66
CA VAL A 98 9.38 -39.11 28.23
C VAL A 98 9.27 -39.45 29.72
N THR A 99 9.82 -40.61 30.06
CA THR A 99 10.03 -41.07 31.44
C THR A 99 10.93 -40.10 32.20
N ARG A 100 10.52 -39.76 33.42
CA ARG A 100 11.15 -38.80 34.32
C ARG A 100 12.49 -39.34 34.85
N LEU A 101 13.61 -38.66 34.59
CA LEU A 101 14.80 -38.68 35.46
C LEU A 101 15.54 -37.31 35.48
N THR A 102 15.39 -36.65 36.63
CA THR A 102 16.32 -35.78 37.40
C THR A 102 17.19 -34.66 36.78
N ARG A 103 16.95 -33.45 37.35
CA ARG A 103 17.90 -32.56 38.08
C ARG A 103 18.91 -31.73 37.28
N THR A 104 18.66 -30.42 37.21
CA THR A 104 19.69 -29.35 37.29
C THR A 104 19.13 -28.08 37.95
N GLN A 105 20.02 -27.35 38.62
CA GLN A 105 19.79 -26.44 39.75
C GLN A 105 19.37 -25.00 39.34
N LYS A 106 18.61 -24.33 40.21
CA LYS A 106 18.35 -22.88 40.18
C LYS A 106 19.53 -22.12 40.83
N PRO A 107 20.00 -20.98 40.30
CA PRO A 107 20.89 -20.09 41.05
C PRO A 107 20.08 -19.19 42.00
N SER A 108 20.57 -19.06 43.25
CA SER A 108 20.01 -18.18 44.28
C SER A 108 20.55 -16.76 44.14
N ILE A 109 19.69 -15.74 44.18
CA ILE A 109 20.09 -14.35 44.40
C ILE A 109 19.67 -13.99 45.83
N LYS A 110 20.65 -13.73 46.71
CA LYS A 110 20.48 -13.18 48.06
C LYS A 110 20.82 -11.69 48.04
N THR A 111 19.92 -10.83 48.52
CA THR A 111 20.28 -9.50 49.06
C THR A 111 19.42 -9.19 50.29
N LYS A 112 20.09 -8.82 51.39
CA LYS A 112 19.57 -8.53 52.75
C LYS A 112 18.94 -7.12 52.84
N PRO A 113 18.09 -6.81 53.85
CA PRO A 113 17.42 -5.52 54.00
C PRO A 113 18.20 -4.53 54.91
N PRO A 114 17.94 -3.21 54.85
CA PRO A 114 18.36 -2.29 55.90
C PRO A 114 17.29 -2.13 57.01
N LYS A 115 17.77 -1.62 58.15
CA LYS A 115 17.14 -1.50 59.48
C LYS A 115 15.83 -0.73 59.53
#